data_AF-A0A158KWK8-F1
#
_entry.id   AF-A0A158KWK8-F1
#
_cell.length_a   1.000
_cell.length_b   1.000
_cell.length_c   1.000
_cell.angle_alpha   90.00
_cell.angle_beta   90.00
_cell.angle_gamma   90.00
#
_symmetry.space_group_name_H-M   'P 1'
#
loop_
_entity.id
_entity.type
_entity.pdbx_description
1 polymer ?
#
loop_
_entity_poly.entity_id
_entity_poly.type
_entity_poly.pdbx_seq_one_letter_code
_entity_poly.pdbx_strand_id
1 'polypeptide(L)'
;MLRRTILGALASIAALAADSSFPAPKPRTPSPANAEAYIIWPPDGAVLSGGKLWVRMGLRNMGVCPKGIDLPNVGHHHLLIDTDLPPLDQEIPSDRNHLHYGAGETDARIELPPGKHTLQLLMGDLNHVPHDPPVYSKKITITMR
;
A
#
# COMPACT_ATOMS: atom_id res chain seq x y z
N MET A 1 -52.16 -66.40 3.29
CA MET A 1 -51.96 -65.43 2.21
C MET A 1 -52.17 -64.04 2.81
N LEU A 2 -51.10 -63.41 3.34
CA LEU A 2 -50.45 -62.19 2.79
C LEU A 2 -51.47 -61.07 2.51
N ARG A 3 -51.45 -59.91 3.18
CA ARG A 3 -50.44 -58.86 3.01
C ARG A 3 -50.46 -57.85 4.17
N ARG A 4 -49.25 -57.40 4.52
CA ARG A 4 -48.91 -56.29 5.41
C ARG A 4 -49.15 -54.96 4.69
N THR A 5 -49.55 -53.91 5.42
CA THR A 5 -49.37 -52.54 4.96
C THR A 5 -48.78 -51.70 6.09
N ILE A 6 -47.53 -51.32 5.90
CA ILE A 6 -46.70 -50.52 6.80
C ILE A 6 -46.95 -49.04 6.44
N LEU A 7 -47.35 -48.22 7.41
CA LEU A 7 -47.35 -46.76 7.25
C LEU A 7 -45.91 -46.25 7.37
N GLY A 8 -45.33 -45.81 6.26
CA GLY A 8 -44.01 -45.17 6.24
C GLY A 8 -44.12 -43.70 6.61
N ALA A 9 -43.42 -43.28 7.67
CA ALA A 9 -43.23 -41.88 7.99
C ALA A 9 -42.14 -41.29 7.08
N LEU A 10 -42.49 -40.30 6.25
CA LEU A 10 -41.53 -39.48 5.51
C LEU A 10 -40.94 -38.42 6.44
N ALA A 11 -39.68 -38.59 6.83
CA ALA A 11 -38.89 -37.54 7.44
C ALA A 11 -38.12 -36.79 6.34
N SER A 12 -38.54 -35.56 6.05
CA SER A 12 -37.83 -34.67 5.14
C SER A 12 -36.65 -34.02 5.87
N ILE A 13 -35.43 -34.46 5.54
CA ILE A 13 -34.19 -33.80 5.98
C ILE A 13 -33.91 -32.65 5.01
N ALA A 14 -34.14 -31.42 5.45
CA ALA A 14 -33.70 -30.23 4.73
C ALA A 14 -32.20 -30.02 5.01
N ALA A 15 -31.36 -30.29 4.00
CA ALA A 15 -29.94 -29.96 4.05
C ALA A 15 -29.76 -28.45 3.85
N LEU A 16 -29.37 -27.72 4.89
CA LEU A 16 -28.85 -26.35 4.73
C LEU A 16 -27.46 -26.45 4.09
N ALA A 17 -27.35 -26.10 2.82
CA ALA A 17 -26.07 -25.80 2.20
C ALA A 17 -25.60 -24.43 2.71
N ALA A 18 -24.49 -24.41 3.46
CA ALA A 18 -23.83 -23.19 3.87
C ALA A 18 -23.09 -22.60 2.65
N ASP A 19 -23.62 -21.51 2.11
CA ASP A 19 -23.02 -20.78 0.99
C ASP A 19 -21.72 -20.12 1.47
N SER A 20 -20.59 -20.76 1.15
CA SER A 20 -19.24 -20.32 1.54
C SER A 20 -18.64 -19.46 0.44
N SER A 21 -19.36 -18.42 0.02
CA SER A 21 -18.86 -17.46 -0.95
C SER A 21 -17.95 -16.45 -0.25
N PHE A 22 -16.66 -16.78 -0.13
CA PHE A 22 -15.66 -15.78 0.20
C PHE A 22 -15.50 -14.84 -1.00
N PRO A 23 -15.62 -13.51 -0.82
CA PRO A 23 -15.40 -12.58 -1.93
C PRO A 23 -13.97 -12.73 -2.44
N ALA A 24 -13.81 -12.90 -3.75
CA ALA A 24 -12.50 -12.88 -4.38
C ALA A 24 -11.82 -11.52 -4.12
N PRO A 25 -10.51 -11.48 -3.86
CA PRO A 25 -9.78 -10.22 -3.69
C PRO A 25 -9.98 -9.36 -4.94
N LYS A 26 -10.26 -8.07 -4.73
CA LYS A 26 -10.40 -7.11 -5.84
C LYS A 26 -9.08 -7.07 -6.62
N PRO A 27 -9.11 -7.03 -7.96
CA PRO A 27 -7.90 -6.86 -8.76
C PRO A 27 -7.16 -5.59 -8.34
N ARG A 28 -5.86 -5.69 -8.11
CA ARG A 28 -5.00 -4.53 -7.77
C ARG A 28 -4.59 -3.78 -9.03
N THR A 29 -4.30 -2.49 -8.87
CA THR A 29 -3.86 -1.62 -9.96
C THR A 29 -2.46 -2.03 -10.44
N PRO A 30 -2.25 -2.34 -11.73
CA PRO A 30 -0.94 -2.78 -12.20
C PRO A 30 0.07 -1.62 -12.23
N SER A 31 1.34 -1.90 -11.93
CA SER A 31 2.44 -0.94 -12.17
C SER A 31 3.03 -1.13 -13.57
N PRO A 32 3.55 -0.07 -14.23
CA PRO A 32 4.26 -0.22 -15.49
C PRO A 32 5.57 -1.01 -15.33
N ALA A 33 6.03 -1.65 -16.41
CA ALA A 33 7.26 -2.41 -16.40
C ALA A 33 8.48 -1.53 -16.03
N ASN A 34 9.34 -2.05 -15.16
CA ASN A 34 10.54 -1.35 -14.68
C ASN A 34 10.25 0.00 -13.98
N ALA A 35 9.07 0.15 -13.37
CA ALA A 35 8.79 1.28 -12.50
C ALA A 35 9.77 1.31 -11.32
N GLU A 36 10.28 2.49 -10.99
CA GLU A 36 11.23 2.66 -9.87
C GLU A 36 10.92 3.95 -9.13
N ALA A 37 10.67 3.84 -7.82
CA ALA A 37 10.66 4.98 -6.91
C ALA A 37 12.04 5.10 -6.24
N TYR A 38 12.51 6.32 -6.02
CA TYR A 38 13.82 6.55 -5.39
C TYR A 38 13.88 7.88 -4.66
N ILE A 39 14.66 7.94 -3.58
CA ILE A 39 14.90 9.20 -2.88
C ILE A 39 16.09 9.89 -3.57
N ILE A 40 15.83 11.06 -4.15
CA ILE A 40 16.86 11.91 -4.78
C ILE A 40 17.70 12.58 -3.69
N TRP A 41 17.06 13.03 -2.62
CA TRP A 41 17.71 13.65 -1.47
C TRP A 41 16.83 13.45 -0.22
N PRO A 42 17.40 13.20 0.96
CA PRO A 42 18.83 13.05 1.25
C PRO A 42 19.43 11.74 0.72
N PRO A 43 20.76 11.67 0.50
CA PRO A 43 21.42 10.41 0.22
C PRO A 43 21.42 9.51 1.46
N ASP A 44 21.55 8.20 1.24
CA ASP A 44 21.75 7.24 2.32
C ASP A 44 23.02 7.57 3.13
N GLY A 45 22.92 7.45 4.45
CA GLY A 45 23.97 7.81 5.40
C GLY A 45 24.09 9.31 5.69
N ALA A 46 23.21 10.17 5.17
CA ALA A 46 23.30 11.61 5.39
C ALA A 46 23.22 11.98 6.89
N VAL A 47 24.00 13.00 7.27
CA VAL A 47 23.96 13.63 8.59
C VAL A 47 23.54 15.08 8.43
N LEU A 48 22.42 15.48 9.02
CA LEU A 48 21.78 16.77 8.81
C LEU A 48 21.54 17.46 10.16
N SER A 49 21.55 18.79 10.17
CA SER A 49 21.32 19.59 11.38
C SER A 49 20.01 20.37 11.30
N GLY A 50 19.41 20.68 12.45
CA GLY A 50 18.31 21.66 12.56
C GLY A 50 16.91 21.09 12.46
N GLY A 51 16.75 19.76 12.60
CA GLY A 51 15.47 19.07 12.76
C GLY A 51 14.51 19.11 11.56
N LYS A 52 14.79 19.92 10.53
CA LYS A 52 13.96 20.04 9.32
C LYS A 52 14.78 19.72 8.10
N LEU A 53 14.21 18.94 7.19
CA LEU A 53 14.85 18.60 5.92
C LEU A 53 13.83 18.56 4.80
N TRP A 54 14.31 18.80 3.59
CA TRP A 54 13.62 18.39 2.38
C TRP A 54 13.72 16.88 2.18
N VAL A 55 12.76 16.30 1.50
CA VAL A 55 12.87 14.98 0.88
C VAL A 55 12.45 15.18 -0.56
N ARG A 56 13.36 14.89 -1.49
CA ARG A 56 13.09 14.96 -2.93
C ARG A 56 12.86 13.55 -3.45
N MET A 57 11.70 13.36 -4.07
CA MET A 57 11.16 12.06 -4.45
C MET A 57 11.26 11.91 -5.96
N GLY A 58 11.82 10.79 -6.39
CA GLY A 58 12.00 10.44 -7.79
C GLY A 58 11.14 9.25 -8.17
N LEU A 59 10.71 9.26 -9.43
CA LEU A 59 9.94 8.18 -10.03
C LEU A 59 10.40 7.99 -11.48
N ARG A 60 10.57 6.74 -11.91
CA ARG A 60 10.95 6.37 -13.27
C ARG A 60 9.95 5.38 -13.84
N ASN A 61 9.68 5.51 -15.15
CA ASN A 61 8.77 4.66 -15.93
C ASN A 61 7.30 4.64 -15.43
N MET A 62 6.91 5.59 -14.57
CA MET A 62 5.57 5.73 -14.01
C MET A 62 5.27 7.23 -13.81
N GLY A 63 3.99 7.61 -13.85
CA GLY A 63 3.56 9.00 -13.64
C GLY A 63 3.16 9.31 -12.20
N VAL A 64 3.35 10.56 -11.79
CA VAL A 64 2.80 11.10 -10.55
C VAL A 64 1.47 11.79 -10.87
N CYS A 65 0.42 11.46 -10.13
CA CYS A 65 -0.92 11.99 -10.32
C CYS A 65 -1.62 12.17 -8.96
N PRO A 66 -2.44 13.23 -8.79
CA PRO A 66 -3.25 13.36 -7.59
C PRO A 66 -4.13 12.13 -7.34
N LYS A 67 -4.35 11.79 -6.08
CA LYS A 67 -5.28 10.72 -5.67
C LYS A 67 -6.68 10.93 -6.24
N GLY A 68 -7.42 9.84 -6.43
CA GLY A 68 -8.77 9.86 -6.99
C GLY A 68 -8.84 10.11 -8.51
N ILE A 69 -7.71 10.33 -9.18
CA ILE A 69 -7.67 10.38 -10.64
C ILE A 69 -7.36 8.99 -11.19
N ASP A 70 -8.31 8.45 -11.95
CA ASP A 70 -8.19 7.15 -12.60
C ASP A 70 -7.50 7.29 -13.96
N LEU A 71 -6.18 7.08 -13.97
CA LEU A 71 -5.36 7.03 -15.17
C LEU A 71 -4.43 5.81 -15.11
N PRO A 72 -4.08 5.20 -16.25
CA PRO A 72 -3.16 4.10 -16.28
C PRO A 72 -1.74 4.54 -15.90
N ASN A 73 -1.00 3.66 -15.22
CA ASN A 73 0.43 3.83 -14.92
C ASN A 73 0.78 5.08 -14.09
N VAL A 74 -0.15 5.55 -13.26
CA VAL A 74 0.09 6.66 -12.33
C VAL A 74 -0.22 6.29 -10.89
N GLY A 75 0.26 7.13 -9.98
CA GLY A 75 -0.01 7.06 -8.55
C GLY A 75 0.57 8.27 -7.85
N HIS A 76 0.70 8.20 -6.53
CA HIS A 76 1.28 9.26 -5.72
C HIS A 76 2.25 8.70 -4.68
N HIS A 77 3.11 9.57 -4.14
CA HIS A 77 4.12 9.17 -3.18
C HIS A 77 3.53 9.05 -1.76
N HIS A 78 3.97 8.03 -1.06
CA HIS A 78 3.97 7.95 0.40
C HIS A 78 5.41 7.91 0.89
N LEU A 79 5.71 8.66 1.94
CA LEU A 79 6.99 8.61 2.63
C LEU A 79 6.82 7.88 3.96
N LEU A 80 7.49 6.75 4.05
CA LEU A 80 7.57 5.93 5.25
C LEU A 80 8.77 6.40 6.08
N ILE A 81 8.51 6.67 7.35
CA ILE A 81 9.48 7.17 8.33
C ILE A 81 9.51 6.16 9.47
N ASP A 82 10.68 5.59 9.76
CA ASP A 82 10.91 4.68 10.89
C ASP A 82 9.93 3.50 10.97
N THR A 83 9.54 2.98 9.82
CA THR A 83 8.65 1.83 9.69
C THR A 83 9.11 0.91 8.56
N ASP A 84 8.63 -0.33 8.60
CA ASP A 84 8.71 -1.27 7.49
C ASP A 84 7.57 -1.02 6.49
N LEU A 85 7.63 -1.68 5.35
CA LEU A 85 6.55 -1.66 4.37
C LEU A 85 5.26 -2.20 5.02
N PRO A 86 4.11 -1.52 4.88
CA PRO A 86 2.82 -2.04 5.31
C PRO A 86 2.39 -3.24 4.42
N PRO A 87 1.28 -3.92 4.74
CA PRO A 87 0.65 -4.86 3.83
C PRO A 87 0.45 -4.23 2.45
N LEU A 88 0.94 -4.90 1.40
CA LEU A 88 0.97 -4.31 0.06
C LEU A 88 -0.35 -4.43 -0.70
N ASP A 89 -1.32 -5.13 -0.12
CA ASP A 89 -2.65 -5.39 -0.68
C ASP A 89 -3.77 -4.62 0.04
N GLN A 90 -3.40 -3.67 0.90
CA GLN A 90 -4.31 -2.84 1.68
C GLN A 90 -4.01 -1.35 1.48
N GLU A 91 -4.90 -0.49 1.95
CA GLU A 91 -4.64 0.95 1.99
C GLU A 91 -3.40 1.24 2.83
N ILE A 92 -2.52 2.08 2.30
CA ILE A 92 -1.35 2.57 3.03
C ILE A 92 -1.86 3.42 4.20
N PRO A 93 -1.37 3.20 5.44
CA PRO A 93 -1.74 4.03 6.57
C PRO A 93 -1.43 5.50 6.32
N SER A 94 -2.17 6.39 6.98
CA SER A 94 -1.91 7.84 6.94
C SER A 94 -1.73 8.33 8.38
N ASP A 95 -0.51 8.27 8.86
CA ASP A 95 -0.13 8.62 10.23
C ASP A 95 1.24 9.31 10.27
N ARG A 96 1.85 9.42 11.46
CA ARG A 96 3.14 10.12 11.63
C ARG A 96 4.32 9.38 10.99
N ASN A 97 4.18 8.09 10.73
CA ASN A 97 5.19 7.24 10.11
C ASN A 97 4.90 7.00 8.62
N HIS A 98 3.70 7.37 8.15
CA HIS A 98 3.27 7.22 6.76
C HIS A 98 2.71 8.54 6.25
N LEU A 99 3.61 9.40 5.76
CA LEU A 99 3.23 10.71 5.24
C LEU A 99 2.75 10.59 3.81
N HIS A 100 1.60 11.19 3.53
CA HIS A 100 0.90 11.03 2.26
C HIS A 100 1.00 12.31 1.41
N TYR A 101 1.46 12.15 0.17
CA TYR A 101 1.64 13.21 -0.81
C TYR A 101 0.72 13.00 -2.02
N GLY A 102 -0.58 12.98 -1.73
CA GLY A 102 -1.64 12.65 -2.67
C GLY A 102 -2.05 13.78 -3.62
N ALA A 103 -1.46 14.98 -3.53
CA ALA A 103 -1.67 16.03 -4.52
C ALA A 103 -0.65 15.95 -5.68
N GLY A 104 0.20 14.92 -5.68
CA GLY A 104 1.22 14.70 -6.68
C GLY A 104 2.54 15.40 -6.35
N GLU A 105 2.82 15.63 -5.06
CA GLU A 105 4.06 16.24 -4.64
C GLU A 105 5.25 15.33 -4.98
N THR A 106 6.34 15.96 -5.43
CA THR A 106 7.61 15.31 -5.75
C THR A 106 8.73 15.74 -4.81
N ASP A 107 8.42 16.63 -3.87
CA ASP A 107 9.24 16.95 -2.73
C ASP A 107 8.37 17.33 -1.55
N ALA A 108 8.93 17.21 -0.35
CA ALA A 108 8.27 17.59 0.88
C ALA A 108 9.27 18.11 1.90
N ARG A 109 8.83 19.02 2.75
CA ARG A 109 9.60 19.43 3.93
C ARG A 109 9.04 18.69 5.14
N ILE A 110 9.90 17.92 5.81
CA ILE A 110 9.54 17.16 7.01
C ILE A 110 10.36 17.61 8.20
N GLU A 111 9.86 17.30 9.39
CA GLU A 111 10.56 17.55 10.66
C GLU A 111 10.79 16.21 11.37
N LEU A 112 12.02 15.99 11.80
CA LEU A 112 12.45 14.79 12.50
C LEU A 112 13.19 15.20 13.79
N PRO A 113 12.95 14.51 14.92
CA PRO A 113 13.72 14.75 16.14
C PRO A 113 15.21 14.41 15.93
N PRO A 114 16.12 14.84 16.82
CA PRO A 114 17.49 14.38 16.80
C PRO A 114 17.57 12.85 16.96
N GLY A 115 18.39 12.18 16.15
CA GLY A 115 18.50 10.73 16.16
C GLY A 115 18.72 10.11 14.78
N LYS A 116 18.80 8.77 14.76
CA LYS A 116 18.87 7.97 13.55
C LYS A 116 17.45 7.67 13.06
N HIS A 117 17.21 7.93 11.78
CA HIS A 117 15.92 7.70 11.12
C HIS A 117 16.08 6.88 9.85
N THR A 118 15.02 6.18 9.46
CA THR A 118 14.92 5.53 8.14
C THR A 118 13.84 6.16 7.31
N LEU A 119 14.09 6.30 6.00
CA LEU A 119 13.15 6.83 5.03
C LEU A 119 12.99 5.85 3.86
N GLN A 120 11.76 5.66 3.40
CA GLN A 120 11.45 4.85 2.22
C GLN A 120 10.24 5.43 1.49
N LEU A 121 10.24 5.39 0.16
CA LEU A 121 9.07 5.75 -0.64
C LEU A 121 8.25 4.50 -0.98
N LEU A 122 6.93 4.65 -1.01
CA LEU A 122 5.98 3.66 -1.53
C LEU A 122 4.96 4.36 -2.42
N MET A 123 4.71 3.83 -3.61
CA MET A 123 3.68 4.35 -4.50
C MET A 123 2.32 3.78 -4.11
N GLY A 124 1.33 4.67 -3.99
CA GLY A 124 -0.09 4.32 -3.87
C GLY A 124 -0.84 4.65 -5.16
N ASP A 125 -1.83 3.82 -5.50
CA ASP A 125 -2.77 4.08 -6.59
C ASP A 125 -3.82 5.13 -6.21
N LEU A 126 -4.87 5.30 -7.02
CA LEU A 126 -5.94 6.27 -6.76
C LEU A 126 -6.64 6.08 -5.40
N ASN A 127 -6.59 4.87 -4.83
CA ASN A 127 -7.20 4.49 -3.55
C ASN A 127 -6.17 4.35 -2.42
N HIS A 128 -4.92 4.77 -2.63
CA HIS A 128 -3.80 4.60 -1.67
C HIS A 128 -3.42 3.13 -1.44
N VAL A 129 -3.76 2.23 -2.36
CA VAL A 129 -3.32 0.84 -2.30
C VAL A 129 -2.05 0.71 -3.16
N PRO A 130 -1.01 0.00 -2.72
CA PRO A 130 0.17 -0.21 -3.56
C PRO A 130 -0.17 -0.95 -4.87
N HIS A 131 0.45 -0.53 -5.96
CA HIS A 131 0.33 -1.19 -7.28
C HIS A 131 0.83 -2.63 -7.25
N ASP A 132 0.49 -3.44 -8.25
CA ASP A 132 0.97 -4.81 -8.43
C ASP A 132 1.75 -4.97 -9.75
N PRO A 133 3.07 -5.24 -9.73
CA PRO A 133 3.91 -5.34 -8.55
C PRO A 133 4.06 -3.99 -7.80
N PRO A 134 4.39 -4.03 -6.50
CA PRO A 134 4.59 -2.82 -5.69
C PRO A 134 5.80 -2.03 -6.16
N VAL A 135 5.67 -0.69 -6.15
CA VAL A 135 6.76 0.24 -6.51
C VAL A 135 7.17 1.01 -5.26
N TYR A 136 8.37 0.74 -4.76
CA TYR A 136 8.95 1.40 -3.59
C TYR A 136 10.45 1.63 -3.78
N SER A 137 10.99 2.58 -3.03
CA SER A 137 12.43 2.85 -3.05
C SER A 137 13.23 1.88 -2.19
N LYS A 138 14.55 1.91 -2.35
CA LYS A 138 15.45 1.45 -1.29
C LYS A 138 15.16 2.23 0.00
N LYS A 139 15.23 1.54 1.13
CA LYS A 139 15.22 2.17 2.45
C LYS A 139 16.58 2.83 2.68
N ILE A 140 16.59 4.10 3.05
CA ILE A 140 17.80 4.84 3.42
C ILE A 140 17.80 5.11 4.92
N THR A 141 18.99 5.31 5.49
CA THR A 141 19.21 5.74 6.86
C THR A 141 19.81 7.14 6.87
N ILE A 142 19.30 8.02 7.73
CA ILE A 142 19.87 9.35 7.97
C ILE A 142 20.04 9.60 9.47
N THR A 143 20.83 10.60 9.82
CA THR A 143 21.01 11.06 11.21
C THR A 143 20.73 12.55 11.33
N MET A 144 19.83 12.92 12.23
CA MET A 144 19.52 14.30 12.60
C MET A 144 20.32 14.70 13.85
N ARG A 145 21.01 15.84 13.78
CA ARG A 145 21.74 16.48 14.88
C ARG A 145 21.02 17.71 15.40
#